data_AF-A0A2T6ZJK8-F1
#
_entry.id   AF-A0A2T6ZJK8-F1
#
_cell.length_a   1.000
_cell.length_b   1.000
_cell.length_c   1.000
_cell.angle_alpha   90.00
_cell.angle_beta   90.00
_cell.angle_gamma   90.00
#
_symmetry.space_group_name_H-M   'P 1'
#
loop_
_entity.id
_entity.type
_entity.pdbx_description
1 polymer ?
#
loop_
_entity_poly.entity_id
_entity_poly.type
_entity_poly.pdbx_seq_one_letter_code
_entity_poly.pdbx_strand_id
1 'polypeptide(L)'
;MCMRVVERYAVCKCVYYTHGIDQCSAYGRRGHAVQDKTVLVGHTCPNHSNANWATGPSPDFGGFPGSGNAGGLGEFSRYHAHRR
;
A
#
# COMPACT_ATOMS: atom_id res chain seq x y z
N MET A 1 8.49 8.14 30.47
CA MET A 1 7.84 8.63 29.24
C MET A 1 7.17 7.43 28.61
N CYS A 2 5.95 7.58 28.11
CA CYS A 2 5.27 6.50 27.40
C CYS A 2 5.75 6.51 25.97
N MET A 3 6.04 5.34 25.43
CA MET A 3 6.53 5.23 24.07
C MET A 3 5.57 4.41 23.23
N ARG A 4 5.41 4.79 21.97
CA ARG A 4 4.66 4.02 20.99
C ARG A 4 5.55 3.76 19.79
N VAL A 5 5.77 2.50 19.49
CA VAL A 5 6.55 2.11 18.32
C VAL A 5 5.65 2.18 17.09
N VAL A 6 6.09 2.91 16.08
CA VAL A 6 5.40 3.01 14.78
C VAL A 6 6.35 2.46 13.72
N GLU A 7 5.96 1.36 13.11
CA GLU A 7 6.71 0.76 12.02
C GLU A 7 6.34 1.44 10.71
N ARG A 8 7.35 1.92 9.99
CA ARG A 8 7.18 2.62 8.70
C ARG A 8 8.13 2.08 7.65
N TYR A 9 7.76 2.30 6.40
CA TYR A 9 8.64 2.06 5.25
C TYR A 9 9.62 3.23 5.05
N ALA A 10 10.88 2.93 4.72
CA ALA A 10 11.96 3.90 4.63
C ALA A 10 11.72 4.97 3.56
N VAL A 11 11.19 4.57 2.39
CA VAL A 11 11.03 5.47 1.24
C VAL A 11 9.72 6.25 1.31
N CYS A 12 8.59 5.55 1.37
CA CYS A 12 7.26 6.18 1.32
C CYS A 12 6.74 6.63 2.69
N LYS A 13 7.41 6.27 3.80
CA LYS A 13 7.00 6.57 5.18
C LYS A 13 5.58 6.10 5.55
N CYS A 14 4.97 5.25 4.73
CA CYS A 14 3.69 4.61 5.02
C CYS A 14 3.81 3.82 6.32
N VAL A 15 2.74 3.84 7.12
CA VAL A 15 2.66 3.05 8.34
C VAL A 15 2.44 1.60 7.96
N TYR A 16 3.34 0.73 8.39
CA TYR A 16 3.17 -0.71 8.30
C TYR A 16 2.34 -1.22 9.48
N TYR A 17 2.74 -0.85 10.69
CA TYR A 17 2.06 -1.26 11.91
C TYR A 17 2.25 -0.22 13.02
N THR A 18 1.22 -0.02 13.84
CA THR A 18 1.30 0.83 15.04
C THR A 18 1.17 -0.06 16.26
N HIS A 19 2.21 -0.11 17.08
CA HIS A 19 2.18 -0.88 18.32
C HIS A 19 1.35 -0.20 19.40
N GLY A 20 1.00 -0.98 20.41
CA GLY A 20 0.44 -0.44 21.65
C GLY A 20 1.40 0.55 22.31
N ILE A 21 0.84 1.39 23.19
CA ILE A 21 1.64 2.30 24.00
C ILE A 21 2.30 1.47 25.11
N ASP A 22 3.63 1.52 25.18
CA ASP A 22 4.36 1.04 26.34
C ASP A 22 4.17 2.05 27.48
N GLN A 23 3.39 1.62 28.47
CA GLN A 23 2.96 2.44 29.59
C GLN A 23 4.04 2.42 30.65
N CYS A 24 4.69 3.57 30.88
CA CYS A 24 5.55 3.70 32.04
C CYS A 24 4.73 3.86 33.34
N SER A 25 5.37 3.75 34.50
CA SER A 25 4.73 3.84 35.83
C SER A 25 3.96 5.14 36.12
N ALA A 26 4.17 6.18 35.30
CA ALA A 26 3.47 7.46 35.38
C ALA A 26 2.37 7.65 34.32
N TYR A 27 1.95 6.58 33.64
CA TYR A 27 0.87 6.62 32.64
C TYR A 27 -0.42 7.22 33.25
N GLY A 28 -1.05 8.15 32.53
CA GLY A 28 -2.26 8.86 32.98
C GLY A 28 -2.01 10.09 33.88
N ARG A 29 -0.76 10.39 34.27
CA ARG A 29 -0.44 11.63 35.01
C ARG A 29 -0.39 12.85 34.07
N ARG A 30 -0.85 14.01 34.57
CA ARG A 30 -0.75 15.29 33.84
C ARG A 30 0.72 15.60 33.49
N GLY A 31 0.97 16.04 32.26
CA GLY A 31 2.32 16.34 31.77
C GLY A 31 3.08 15.13 31.20
N HIS A 32 2.42 13.97 31.07
CA HIS A 32 3.02 12.76 30.55
C HIS A 32 2.66 12.54 29.07
N ALA A 33 3.49 13.08 28.15
CA ALA A 33 3.28 12.90 26.72
C ALA A 33 3.70 11.49 26.26
N VAL A 34 2.96 10.97 25.28
CA VAL A 34 3.37 9.76 24.52
C VAL A 34 4.34 10.20 23.44
N GLN A 35 5.51 9.57 23.39
CA GLN A 35 6.49 9.77 22.33
C GLN A 35 6.38 8.66 21.29
N ASP A 36 6.21 9.06 20.03
CA ASP A 36 6.20 8.13 18.90
C ASP A 36 7.63 7.84 18.45
N LYS A 37 8.03 6.58 18.52
CA LYS A 37 9.33 6.12 18.01
C LYS A 37 9.11 5.40 16.69
N THR A 38 9.65 5.98 15.62
CA THR A 38 9.56 5.36 14.29
C THR A 38 10.67 4.33 14.11
N VAL A 39 10.30 3.14 13.66
CA VAL A 39 11.22 2.06 13.25
C VAL A 39 11.02 1.79 11.77
N LEU A 40 12.12 1.66 11.01
CA LEU A 40 12.07 1.38 9.58
C LEU A 40 12.13 -0.13 9.35
N VAL A 41 11.11 -0.70 8.72
CA VAL A 41 10.96 -2.17 8.57
C VAL A 41 11.18 -2.68 7.14
N GLY A 42 11.20 -1.79 6.15
CA GLY A 42 11.35 -2.17 4.74
C GLY A 42 11.48 -0.97 3.80
N HIS A 43 11.71 -1.24 2.52
CA HIS A 43 11.97 -0.22 1.50
C HIS A 43 10.69 0.53 1.09
N THR A 44 9.71 -0.17 0.51
CA THR A 44 8.44 0.38 0.00
C THR A 44 7.25 -0.48 0.41
N CYS A 45 6.10 0.16 0.66
CA CYS A 45 4.86 -0.55 0.96
C CYS A 45 4.22 -1.17 -0.30
N PRO A 46 3.28 -2.12 -0.20
CA PRO A 46 2.67 -2.77 -1.37
C PRO A 46 2.03 -1.80 -2.38
N ASN A 47 1.51 -0.66 -1.92
CA ASN A 47 0.92 0.37 -2.78
C ASN A 47 1.97 1.22 -3.52
N HIS A 48 3.20 1.27 -3.01
CA HIS A 48 4.32 2.04 -3.57
C HIS A 48 5.47 1.15 -4.04
N SER A 49 5.35 -0.17 -3.88
CA SER A 49 6.18 -1.12 -4.60
C SER A 49 5.68 -1.09 -6.03
N ASN A 50 6.55 -0.68 -6.96
CA ASN A 50 6.30 -0.84 -8.39
C ASN A 50 6.25 -2.34 -8.73
N ALA A 51 5.16 -3.00 -8.37
CA ALA A 51 4.78 -4.33 -8.86
C ALA A 51 4.25 -4.25 -10.31
N ASN A 52 4.53 -3.15 -11.02
CA ASN A 52 4.26 -2.99 -12.45
C ASN A 52 5.22 -3.82 -13.33
N TRP A 53 6.10 -4.63 -12.74
CA TRP A 53 6.90 -5.60 -13.51
C TRP A 53 6.09 -6.79 -14.03
N ALA A 54 4.82 -6.95 -13.63
CA ALA A 54 3.91 -7.92 -14.23
C ALA A 54 3.12 -7.39 -15.44
N THR A 55 3.30 -6.11 -15.82
CA THR A 55 2.58 -5.48 -16.95
C THR A 55 3.51 -4.67 -17.85
N GLY A 56 4.75 -5.12 -18.03
CA GLY A 56 5.44 -4.84 -19.30
C GLY A 56 4.86 -5.78 -20.35
N PRO A 57 4.68 -5.37 -21.62
CA PRO A 57 4.37 -6.34 -22.67
C PRO A 57 5.42 -7.44 -22.59
N SER A 58 4.96 -8.67 -22.37
CA SER A 58 5.81 -9.86 -22.43
C SER A 58 6.60 -9.78 -23.73
N PRO A 59 7.93 -10.01 -23.76
CA PRO A 59 8.55 -10.34 -25.04
C PRO A 59 7.78 -11.55 -25.57
N ASP A 60 7.21 -11.42 -26.77
CA ASP A 60 6.46 -12.43 -27.49
C ASP A 60 7.30 -13.71 -27.66
N PHE A 61 7.37 -14.54 -26.62
CA PHE A 61 7.76 -15.92 -26.70
C PHE A 61 6.47 -16.71 -26.83
N GLY A 62 6.10 -16.95 -28.08
CA GLY A 62 4.88 -17.63 -28.45
C GLY A 62 4.66 -18.91 -27.64
N GLY A 63 3.50 -18.98 -27.02
CA GLY A 63 2.84 -20.24 -26.67
C GLY A 63 2.90 -20.62 -25.19
N PHE A 64 1.84 -20.28 -24.45
CA PHE A 64 1.23 -21.18 -23.47
C PHE A 64 -0.27 -20.82 -23.34
N PRO A 65 -1.21 -21.76 -23.52
CA PRO A 65 -2.63 -21.48 -23.39
C PRO A 65 -3.04 -21.64 -21.93
N GLY A 66 -3.44 -20.57 -21.26
CA GLY A 66 -3.99 -20.74 -19.91
C GLY A 66 -4.34 -19.46 -19.18
N SER A 67 -5.64 -19.34 -18.90
CA SER A 67 -6.25 -18.57 -17.80
C SER A 67 -6.63 -17.12 -18.11
N GLY A 68 -7.82 -16.99 -18.71
CA GLY A 68 -8.54 -15.73 -18.79
C GLY A 68 -9.03 -15.29 -17.41
N ASN A 69 -8.53 -14.15 -16.94
CA ASN A 69 -9.15 -13.38 -15.87
C ASN A 69 -9.80 -12.14 -16.49
N ALA A 70 -11.09 -12.26 -16.78
CA ALA A 70 -11.96 -11.16 -17.20
C ALA A 70 -12.26 -10.24 -16.00
N GLY A 71 -11.39 -9.28 -15.75
CA GLY A 71 -11.64 -8.17 -14.82
C GLY A 71 -12.13 -6.96 -15.59
N GLY A 72 -13.45 -6.84 -15.72
CA GLY A 72 -14.11 -5.85 -16.55
C GLY A 72 -13.86 -4.41 -16.13
N LEU A 73 -13.51 -3.57 -17.11
CA LEU A 73 -13.75 -2.14 -17.06
C LEU A 73 -14.92 -1.86 -17.99
N GLY A 74 -16.00 -1.36 -17.40
CA GLY A 74 -17.30 -1.17 -18.03
C GLY A 74 -17.23 -0.36 -19.32
N GLU A 75 -17.70 -1.01 -20.38
CA GLU A 75 -18.03 -0.41 -21.66
C GLU A 75 -19.28 0.48 -21.49
N PHE A 76 -19.07 1.78 -21.28
CA PHE A 76 -20.16 2.74 -21.42
C PHE A 76 -20.31 3.15 -22.88
N SER A 77 -21.15 2.39 -23.58
CA SER A 77 -21.93 2.78 -24.74
C SER A 77 -22.19 4.29 -24.86
N ARG A 78 -21.83 4.87 -26.01
CA ARG A 78 -22.63 5.93 -26.65
C ARG A 78 -22.68 5.74 -28.16
N TYR A 79 -23.77 5.11 -28.57
CA TYR A 79 -24.38 5.20 -29.88
C TYR A 79 -24.56 6.67 -30.27
N HIS A 80 -24.04 7.09 -31.42
CA HIS A 80 -24.66 8.13 -32.22
C HIS A 80 -24.53 7.77 -33.70
N ALA A 81 -25.62 7.19 -34.20
CA ALA A 81 -25.90 7.06 -35.62
C ALA A 81 -26.15 8.44 -36.21
N HIS A 82 -25.42 8.82 -37.26
CA HIS A 82 -25.95 9.73 -38.27
C HIS A 82 -25.52 9.27 -39.66
N ARG A 83 -26.45 8.55 -40.30
CA ARG A 83 -26.59 8.51 -41.76
C ARG A 83 -26.97 9.91 -42.23
N ARG A 84 -26.24 10.44 -43.21
CA ARG A 84 -26.73 10.89 -44.52
C ARG A 84 -25.55 11.37 -45.36
#